data_AF-A0A5B0MT34-F1
#
_entry.id   AF-A0A5B0MT34-F1
#
_cell.length_a   1.000
_cell.length_b   1.000
_cell.length_c   1.000
_cell.angle_alpha   90.00
_cell.angle_beta   90.00
_cell.angle_gamma   90.00
#
_symmetry.space_group_name_H-M   'P 1'
#
loop_
_entity.id
_entity.type
_entity.pdbx_description
1 polymer ?
#
loop_
_entity_poly.entity_id
_entity_poly.type
_entity_poly.pdbx_seq_one_letter_code
_entity_poly.pdbx_strand_id
1 'polypeptide(L)'
;MLDRLPLVIQRIISMKIRIKIVAKMATNPTGEATVSNAVHPRMDIWAQDQMYQCIETFIKTPQTPSTSDIDMIISALVYLDEATISARFTSIFAGFTHVRATAFLLGLLSWLKTPAAASHLPNSGNIELFRSLSVGVFNRQKRLSDISTPTNQRWAHRPHLWAVTPHGLVQFACDLNDFQSTDGASLIEPFIQEINVQCTTFPADDMRDFWMPFLFQLIPALVSRSVALNIPVFQQLTRQFIEHLDNKVLGPCPSAPVAQDQLDEWRKLQKELYSTVTQNIQHENLTSLLGDEQADRVQSLAGLT
;
A
#
# COMPACT_ATOMS: atom_id res chain seq x y z
N MET A 1 -41.90 18.70 3.18
CA MET A 1 -41.11 18.43 1.95
C MET A 1 -39.78 17.71 2.27
N LEU A 2 -39.19 17.94 3.46
CA LEU A 2 -37.98 17.25 3.93
C LEU A 2 -38.15 15.73 4.14
N ASP A 3 -39.32 15.23 4.58
CA ASP A 3 -39.51 13.80 4.91
C ASP A 3 -39.39 12.81 3.74
N ARG A 4 -39.46 13.28 2.49
CA ARG A 4 -39.32 12.43 1.29
C ARG A 4 -37.95 12.50 0.64
N LEU A 5 -37.10 13.43 1.08
CA LEU A 5 -35.78 13.68 0.51
C LEU A 5 -34.86 12.45 0.60
N PRO A 6 -34.77 11.73 1.74
CA PRO A 6 -33.93 10.54 1.85
C PRO A 6 -34.34 9.43 0.87
N LEU A 7 -35.65 9.23 0.68
CA LEU A 7 -36.20 8.22 -0.24
C LEU A 7 -35.91 8.52 -1.72
N VAL A 8 -35.83 9.80 -2.09
CA VAL A 8 -35.47 10.20 -3.46
C VAL A 8 -33.98 10.01 -3.70
N ILE A 9 -33.13 10.37 -2.73
CA ILE A 9 -31.67 10.20 -2.82
C ILE A 9 -31.29 8.72 -2.90
N GLN A 10 -31.96 7.84 -2.14
CA GLN A 10 -31.73 6.39 -2.19
C GLN A 10 -31.97 5.77 -3.57
N ARG A 11 -32.83 6.36 -4.42
CA ARG A 11 -33.12 5.86 -5.77
C ARG A 11 -32.02 6.16 -6.78
N ILE A 12 -31.09 7.07 -6.46
CA ILE A 12 -29.98 7.44 -7.36
C ILE A 12 -28.97 6.30 -7.36
N ILE A 13 -28.80 5.57 -8.46
CA ILE A 13 -27.94 4.38 -8.48
C ILE A 13 -26.48 4.71 -8.12
N SER A 14 -25.93 5.80 -8.65
CA SER A 14 -24.52 6.19 -8.43
C SER A 14 -24.27 6.73 -7.02
N MET A 15 -23.42 6.04 -6.24
CA MET A 15 -22.98 6.48 -4.91
C MET A 15 -22.25 7.82 -4.94
N LYS A 16 -21.38 8.02 -5.92
CA LYS A 16 -20.64 9.29 -6.09
C LYS A 16 -21.60 10.47 -6.27
N ILE A 17 -22.69 10.27 -7.00
CA ILE A 17 -23.72 11.31 -7.20
C ILE A 17 -24.52 11.50 -5.91
N ARG A 18 -24.89 10.41 -5.20
CA ARG A 18 -25.57 10.50 -3.90
C ARG A 18 -24.77 11.33 -2.90
N ILE A 19 -23.50 11.02 -2.69
CA ILE A 19 -22.62 11.72 -1.75
C ILE A 19 -22.51 13.21 -2.12
N LYS A 20 -22.30 13.54 -3.40
CA LYS A 20 -22.27 14.94 -3.85
C LYS A 20 -23.57 15.70 -3.57
N ILE A 21 -24.72 15.07 -3.81
CA ILE A 21 -26.04 15.69 -3.57
C ILE A 21 -26.26 15.90 -2.07
N VAL A 22 -25.98 14.89 -1.24
CA VAL A 22 -26.12 14.98 0.22
C VAL A 22 -25.22 16.08 0.77
N ALA A 23 -23.94 16.10 0.39
CA ALA A 23 -23.00 17.14 0.83
C ALA A 23 -23.45 18.54 0.42
N LYS A 24 -23.95 18.72 -0.82
CA LYS A 24 -24.46 20.01 -1.30
C LYS A 24 -25.74 20.45 -0.57
N MET A 25 -26.62 19.52 -0.24
CA MET A 25 -27.86 19.82 0.48
C MET A 25 -27.60 20.15 1.95
N ALA A 26 -26.63 19.50 2.58
CA ALA A 26 -26.29 19.73 3.97
C ALA A 26 -25.45 21.01 4.21
N THR A 27 -24.73 21.49 3.20
CA THR A 27 -23.90 22.71 3.28
C THR A 27 -24.60 23.98 2.83
N ASN A 28 -25.85 23.89 2.35
CA ASN A 28 -26.68 25.05 2.03
C ASN A 28 -27.59 25.40 3.22
N PRO A 29 -27.23 26.40 4.05
CA PRO A 29 -28.14 26.88 5.08
C PRO A 29 -29.30 27.60 4.39
N THR A 30 -30.49 27.02 4.49
CA THR A 30 -31.70 27.76 4.14
C THR A 30 -32.01 28.67 5.31
N GLY A 31 -31.40 29.86 5.38
CA GLY A 31 -31.75 30.89 6.36
C GLY A 31 -30.56 31.53 7.09
N GLU A 32 -30.41 32.84 6.86
CA GLU A 32 -29.71 33.88 7.63
C GLU A 32 -28.29 33.65 8.15
N ALA A 33 -27.36 34.40 7.56
CA ALA A 33 -25.99 34.53 8.01
C ALA A 33 -25.91 35.16 9.40
N THR A 34 -25.38 34.41 10.37
CA THR A 34 -24.73 34.97 11.56
C THR A 34 -23.32 34.41 11.71
N VAL A 35 -22.49 35.23 12.35
CA VAL A 35 -21.04 35.34 12.16
C VAL A 35 -20.25 34.13 12.68
N SER A 36 -19.24 33.78 11.88
CA SER A 36 -18.23 32.74 12.05
C SER A 36 -17.48 32.80 13.39
N ASN A 37 -17.38 31.65 14.05
CA ASN A 37 -16.15 31.17 14.69
C ASN A 37 -16.06 29.64 14.57
N ALA A 38 -14.86 29.17 14.26
CA ALA A 38 -14.54 27.85 13.72
C ALA A 38 -15.08 26.65 14.50
N VAL A 39 -15.90 25.83 13.84
CA VAL A 39 -15.85 24.35 13.66
C VAL A 39 -16.72 24.09 12.42
N HIS A 40 -16.35 23.17 11.53
CA HIS A 40 -17.18 22.84 10.36
C HIS A 40 -18.66 22.61 10.78
N PRO A 41 -19.66 23.17 10.08
CA PRO A 41 -21.05 22.99 10.45
C PRO A 41 -21.34 21.49 10.44
N ARG A 42 -21.62 20.96 11.64
CA ARG A 42 -21.92 19.54 11.84
C ARG A 42 -23.10 19.19 10.95
N MET A 43 -22.91 18.20 10.08
CA MET A 43 -23.93 17.81 9.11
C MET A 43 -25.20 17.36 9.83
N ASP A 44 -26.38 17.69 9.29
CA ASP A 44 -27.65 17.22 9.85
C ASP A 44 -27.69 15.68 9.95
N ILE A 45 -28.38 15.17 10.98
CA ILE A 45 -28.49 13.71 11.26
C ILE A 45 -28.95 12.93 10.02
N TRP A 46 -29.94 13.44 9.28
CA TRP A 46 -30.45 12.77 8.08
C TRP A 46 -29.37 12.62 7.00
N ALA A 47 -28.48 13.61 6.85
CA ALA A 47 -27.42 13.59 5.87
C ALA A 47 -26.30 12.62 6.31
N GLN A 48 -25.99 12.58 7.60
CA GLN A 48 -25.04 11.62 8.16
C GLN A 48 -25.52 10.18 7.92
N ASP A 49 -26.80 9.91 8.14
CA ASP A 49 -27.42 8.61 7.87
C ASP A 49 -27.33 8.23 6.39
N GLN A 50 -27.50 9.19 5.47
CA GLN A 50 -27.34 8.93 4.03
C GLN A 50 -25.89 8.63 3.65
N MET A 51 -24.91 9.37 4.19
CA MET A 51 -23.50 9.07 3.98
C MET A 51 -23.13 7.69 4.53
N TYR A 52 -23.64 7.34 5.71
CA TYR A 52 -23.46 6.03 6.31
C TYR A 52 -23.99 4.91 5.41
N GLN A 53 -25.23 5.03 4.94
CA GLN A 53 -25.82 4.02 4.05
C GLN A 53 -25.04 3.87 2.74
N CYS A 54 -24.48 4.95 2.20
CA CYS A 54 -23.63 4.88 1.02
C CYS A 54 -22.37 4.05 1.27
N ILE A 55 -21.67 4.30 2.39
CA ILE A 55 -20.45 3.55 2.77
C ILE A 55 -20.78 2.08 3.07
N GLU A 56 -21.84 1.80 3.82
CA GLU A 56 -22.25 0.42 4.13
C GLU A 56 -22.63 -0.37 2.87
N THR A 57 -23.33 0.27 1.95
CA THR A 57 -23.69 -0.36 0.67
C THR A 57 -22.42 -0.61 -0.16
N PHE A 58 -21.46 0.31 -0.14
CA PHE A 58 -20.16 0.15 -0.82
C PHE A 58 -19.39 -1.05 -0.27
N ILE A 59 -19.31 -1.21 1.05
CA ILE A 59 -18.62 -2.32 1.71
C ILE A 59 -19.30 -3.67 1.38
N LYS A 60 -20.64 -3.71 1.34
CA LYS A 60 -21.41 -4.94 1.09
C LYS A 60 -21.48 -5.34 -0.38
N THR A 61 -21.20 -4.41 -1.30
CA THR A 61 -21.26 -4.69 -2.73
C THR A 61 -19.99 -5.40 -3.17
N PRO A 62 -20.06 -6.58 -3.82
CA PRO A 62 -18.88 -7.27 -4.33
C PRO A 62 -18.24 -6.46 -5.47
N GLN A 63 -17.26 -5.63 -5.15
CA GLN A 63 -16.56 -4.81 -6.11
C GLN A 63 -15.08 -4.62 -5.73
N THR A 64 -14.23 -4.41 -6.74
CA THR A 64 -12.85 -4.00 -6.51
C THR A 64 -12.80 -2.47 -6.47
N PRO A 65 -12.37 -1.87 -5.35
CA PRO A 65 -12.35 -0.42 -5.23
C PRO A 65 -11.26 0.22 -6.10
N SER A 66 -11.53 1.45 -6.54
CA SER A 66 -10.69 2.25 -7.45
C SER A 66 -10.14 3.51 -6.76
N THR A 67 -9.32 4.28 -7.47
CA THR A 67 -8.85 5.59 -7.02
C THR A 67 -9.97 6.55 -6.72
N SER A 68 -10.96 6.61 -7.58
CA SER A 68 -12.09 7.52 -7.44
C SER A 68 -12.98 7.20 -6.23
N ASP A 69 -12.90 5.96 -5.71
CA ASP A 69 -13.65 5.56 -4.53
C ASP A 69 -13.02 6.10 -3.24
N ILE A 70 -11.71 6.36 -3.23
CA ILE A 70 -11.02 6.99 -2.10
C ILE A 70 -11.56 8.42 -1.91
N ASP A 71 -11.54 9.23 -2.97
CA ASP A 71 -12.06 10.60 -2.93
C ASP A 71 -13.53 10.62 -2.52
N MET A 72 -14.31 9.66 -3.01
CA MET A 72 -15.72 9.51 -2.67
C MET A 72 -15.91 9.24 -1.17
N ILE A 73 -15.15 8.30 -0.60
CA ILE A 73 -15.24 7.94 0.82
C ILE A 73 -14.76 9.10 1.69
N ILE A 74 -13.63 9.72 1.36
CA ILE A 74 -13.13 10.90 2.08
C ILE A 74 -14.18 12.01 2.09
N SER A 75 -14.79 12.29 0.93
CA SER A 75 -15.86 13.30 0.81
C SER A 75 -17.08 13.00 1.69
N ALA A 76 -17.35 11.73 1.99
CA ALA A 76 -18.42 11.33 2.90
C ALA A 76 -17.99 11.41 4.38
N LEU A 77 -16.72 11.18 4.69
CA LEU A 77 -16.19 11.11 6.05
C LEU A 77 -15.84 12.48 6.65
N VAL A 78 -15.44 13.47 5.84
CA VAL A 78 -15.02 14.82 6.25
C VAL A 78 -16.06 15.58 7.10
N TYR A 79 -17.32 15.16 7.05
CA TYR A 79 -18.42 15.79 7.80
C TYR A 79 -18.83 15.07 9.08
N LEU A 80 -18.15 13.96 9.42
CA LEU A 80 -18.46 13.12 10.58
C LEU A 80 -17.54 13.44 11.77
N ASP A 81 -17.94 13.06 12.97
CA ASP A 81 -17.08 13.15 14.16
C ASP A 81 -15.99 12.07 14.15
N GLU A 82 -14.93 12.28 14.94
CA GLU A 82 -13.76 11.40 15.04
C GLU A 82 -14.10 9.93 15.33
N ALA A 83 -15.01 9.68 16.29
CA ALA A 83 -15.38 8.32 16.68
C ALA A 83 -16.09 7.61 15.53
N THR A 84 -16.98 8.33 14.84
CA THR A 84 -17.65 7.84 13.64
C THR A 84 -16.64 7.57 12.52
N ILE A 85 -15.70 8.48 12.24
CA ILE A 85 -14.67 8.27 11.21
C ILE A 85 -13.87 7.00 11.52
N SER A 86 -13.36 6.87 12.74
CA SER A 86 -12.57 5.71 13.18
C SER A 86 -13.33 4.41 13.00
N ALA A 87 -14.60 4.34 13.45
CA ALA A 87 -15.44 3.16 13.28
C ALA A 87 -15.69 2.81 11.81
N ARG A 88 -15.79 3.81 10.91
CA ARG A 88 -16.00 3.57 9.48
C ARG A 88 -14.74 3.04 8.80
N PHE A 89 -13.57 3.60 9.11
CA PHE A 89 -12.32 3.05 8.61
C PHE A 89 -12.16 1.58 9.05
N THR A 90 -12.44 1.27 10.32
CA THR A 90 -12.40 -0.12 10.80
C THR A 90 -13.36 -1.02 10.03
N SER A 91 -14.60 -0.59 9.78
CA SER A 91 -15.57 -1.34 8.98
C SER A 91 -15.11 -1.56 7.52
N ILE A 92 -14.54 -0.54 6.89
CA ILE A 92 -13.99 -0.63 5.52
C ILE A 92 -12.86 -1.67 5.47
N PHE A 93 -11.89 -1.59 6.38
CA PHE A 93 -10.75 -2.51 6.38
C PHE A 93 -11.17 -3.95 6.70
N ALA A 94 -12.15 -4.13 7.58
CA ALA A 94 -12.74 -5.44 7.88
C ALA A 94 -13.53 -6.03 6.70
N GLY A 95 -14.19 -5.18 5.91
CA GLY A 95 -14.96 -5.62 4.74
C GLY A 95 -14.11 -5.95 3.51
N PHE A 96 -12.95 -5.30 3.35
CA PHE A 96 -12.03 -5.51 2.22
C PHE A 96 -10.88 -6.45 2.56
N THR A 97 -11.21 -7.74 2.76
CA THR A 97 -10.21 -8.78 3.06
C THR A 97 -9.45 -9.30 1.84
N HIS A 98 -9.97 -9.09 0.62
CA HIS A 98 -9.35 -9.58 -0.59
C HIS A 98 -8.12 -8.77 -1.02
N VAL A 99 -7.11 -9.43 -1.57
CA VAL A 99 -5.83 -8.80 -1.95
C VAL A 99 -5.96 -7.68 -3.01
N ARG A 100 -6.98 -7.71 -3.86
CA ARG A 100 -7.20 -6.67 -4.88
C ARG A 100 -7.59 -5.30 -4.31
N ALA A 101 -7.95 -5.22 -3.02
CA ALA A 101 -8.24 -3.96 -2.36
C ALA A 101 -6.98 -3.31 -1.75
N THR A 102 -5.83 -3.98 -1.77
CA THR A 102 -4.62 -3.50 -1.08
C THR A 102 -4.23 -2.09 -1.49
N ALA A 103 -4.24 -1.77 -2.78
CA ALA A 103 -3.88 -0.42 -3.25
C ALA A 103 -4.86 0.66 -2.75
N PHE A 104 -6.14 0.33 -2.69
CA PHE A 104 -7.18 1.21 -2.15
C PHE A 104 -7.02 1.41 -0.63
N LEU A 105 -6.76 0.34 0.12
CA LEU A 105 -6.53 0.41 1.57
C LEU A 105 -5.26 1.23 1.89
N LEU A 106 -4.19 1.07 1.11
CA LEU A 106 -2.99 1.88 1.21
C LEU A 106 -3.26 3.36 0.94
N GLY A 107 -4.10 3.68 -0.06
CA GLY A 107 -4.49 5.06 -0.32
C GLY A 107 -5.31 5.68 0.81
N LEU A 108 -6.21 4.90 1.44
CA LEU A 108 -6.95 5.33 2.63
C LEU A 108 -6.04 5.58 3.83
N LEU A 109 -5.05 4.70 4.08
CA LEU A 109 -4.03 4.93 5.10
C LEU A 109 -3.19 6.18 4.80
N SER A 110 -2.86 6.40 3.52
CA SER A 110 -2.13 7.60 3.10
C SER A 110 -2.87 8.89 3.44
N TRP A 111 -4.20 8.89 3.26
CA TRP A 111 -5.03 10.04 3.60
C TRP A 111 -4.98 10.39 5.09
N LEU A 112 -4.95 9.40 6.00
CA LEU A 112 -4.89 9.64 7.46
C LEU A 112 -3.65 10.45 7.91
N LYS A 113 -2.62 10.51 7.06
CA LYS A 113 -1.39 11.29 7.30
C LYS A 113 -1.46 12.72 6.79
N THR A 114 -2.47 13.05 5.99
CA THR A 114 -2.56 14.38 5.38
C THR A 114 -3.00 15.44 6.40
N PRO A 115 -2.60 16.71 6.22
CA PRO A 115 -3.09 17.79 7.07
C PRO A 115 -4.62 17.91 7.11
N ALA A 116 -5.28 17.53 6.01
CA ALA A 116 -6.73 17.47 5.93
C ALA A 116 -7.34 16.42 6.88
N ALA A 117 -6.69 15.26 7.06
CA ALA A 117 -7.13 14.30 8.07
C ALA A 117 -6.87 14.80 9.50
N ALA A 118 -5.74 15.49 9.72
CA ALA A 118 -5.39 16.07 11.03
C ALA A 118 -6.37 17.15 11.51
N SER A 119 -7.13 17.79 10.61
CA SER A 119 -8.22 18.70 11.01
C SER A 119 -9.49 17.98 11.51
N HIS A 120 -9.63 16.68 11.24
CA HIS A 120 -10.80 15.88 11.62
C HIS A 120 -10.53 14.87 12.74
N LEU A 121 -9.28 14.39 12.83
CA LEU A 121 -8.79 13.57 13.95
C LEU A 121 -7.60 14.28 14.60
N PRO A 122 -7.57 14.45 15.93
CA PRO A 122 -6.37 14.89 16.63
C PRO A 122 -5.15 14.02 16.27
N ASN A 123 -3.96 14.62 16.22
CA ASN A 123 -2.71 13.95 15.80
C ASN A 123 -2.32 12.70 16.62
N SER A 124 -2.90 12.47 17.80
CA SER A 124 -2.72 11.21 18.54
C SER A 124 -3.68 10.13 18.07
N GLY A 125 -4.90 10.50 17.67
CA GLY A 125 -5.93 9.58 17.19
C GLY A 125 -5.66 9.04 15.78
N ASN A 126 -5.10 9.85 14.87
CA ASN A 126 -4.78 9.39 13.51
C ASN A 126 -3.62 8.37 13.48
N ILE A 127 -2.60 8.53 14.33
CA ILE A 127 -1.47 7.58 14.44
C ILE A 127 -1.95 6.24 14.99
N GLU A 128 -2.75 6.25 16.05
CA GLU A 128 -3.30 5.02 16.65
C GLU A 128 -4.24 4.31 15.67
N LEU A 129 -5.11 5.06 15.00
CA LEU A 129 -6.01 4.51 13.99
C LEU A 129 -5.20 3.91 12.83
N PHE A 130 -4.21 4.62 12.30
CA PHE A 130 -3.32 4.10 11.26
C PHE A 130 -2.68 2.77 11.70
N ARG A 131 -2.13 2.70 12.92
CA ARG A 131 -1.49 1.50 13.44
C ARG A 131 -2.46 0.33 13.54
N SER A 132 -3.66 0.56 14.06
CA SER A 132 -4.67 -0.49 14.19
C SER A 132 -5.10 -1.05 12.83
N LEU A 133 -5.20 -0.19 11.81
CA LEU A 133 -5.66 -0.55 10.48
C LEU A 133 -4.56 -1.17 9.62
N SER A 134 -3.29 -0.80 9.82
CA SER A 134 -2.16 -1.27 9.02
C SER A 134 -1.97 -2.78 9.09
N VAL A 135 -2.24 -3.37 10.26
CA VAL A 135 -2.24 -4.83 10.49
C VAL A 135 -3.24 -5.55 9.57
N GLY A 136 -4.34 -4.88 9.20
CA GLY A 136 -5.35 -5.43 8.30
C GLY A 136 -4.94 -5.39 6.81
N VAL A 137 -3.95 -4.58 6.42
CA VAL A 137 -3.59 -4.40 5.00
C VAL A 137 -2.80 -5.58 4.47
N PHE A 138 -1.78 -6.02 5.21
CA PHE A 138 -0.92 -7.16 4.89
C PHE A 138 -1.03 -8.18 6.00
N ASN A 139 -1.58 -9.35 5.68
CA ASN A 139 -1.69 -10.46 6.61
C ASN A 139 -1.60 -11.79 5.84
N ARG A 140 -1.34 -12.88 6.57
CA ARG A 140 -1.18 -14.24 6.01
C ARG A 140 -2.34 -14.74 5.16
N GLN A 141 -3.53 -14.15 5.28
CA GLN A 141 -4.70 -14.55 4.50
C GLN A 141 -4.67 -13.94 3.09
N LYS A 142 -3.97 -12.80 2.92
CA LYS A 142 -3.80 -12.14 1.61
C LYS A 142 -2.58 -12.72 0.90
N ARG A 143 -2.84 -13.39 -0.23
CA ARG A 143 -1.79 -13.88 -1.13
C ARG A 143 -1.11 -12.72 -1.85
N LEU A 144 0.10 -12.35 -1.43
CA LEU A 144 0.83 -11.20 -1.98
C LEU A 144 1.22 -11.38 -3.45
N SER A 145 1.36 -12.64 -3.91
CA SER A 145 1.54 -12.98 -5.33
C SER A 145 0.35 -12.64 -6.23
N ASP A 146 -0.83 -12.38 -5.64
CA ASP A 146 -2.04 -12.01 -6.36
C ASP A 146 -2.34 -10.49 -6.28
N ILE A 147 -1.43 -9.68 -5.71
CA ILE A 147 -1.55 -8.22 -5.70
C ILE A 147 -1.57 -7.71 -7.14
N SER A 148 -2.45 -6.74 -7.40
CA SER A 148 -2.45 -6.00 -8.66
C SER A 148 -1.24 -5.07 -8.69
N THR A 149 -0.24 -5.40 -9.51
CA THR A 149 0.95 -4.60 -9.79
C THR A 149 0.85 -3.98 -11.20
N PRO A 150 1.53 -2.85 -11.49
CA PRO A 150 1.46 -2.20 -12.81
C PRO A 150 1.99 -3.06 -13.96
N THR A 151 2.88 -3.99 -13.64
CA THR A 151 3.67 -4.82 -14.56
C THR A 151 2.96 -6.11 -14.93
N ASN A 152 1.90 -6.45 -14.21
CA ASN A 152 1.21 -7.70 -14.37
C ASN A 152 0.23 -7.63 -15.57
N GLN A 153 0.64 -8.24 -16.68
CA GLN A 153 -0.17 -8.36 -17.90
C GLN A 153 -1.53 -9.00 -17.67
N ARG A 154 -1.72 -9.79 -16.59
CA ARG A 154 -3.02 -10.37 -16.22
C ARG A 154 -4.09 -9.30 -16.00
N TRP A 155 -3.68 -8.07 -15.67
CA TRP A 155 -4.58 -6.94 -15.44
C TRP A 155 -4.61 -5.93 -16.58
N ALA A 156 -3.89 -6.17 -17.69
CA ALA A 156 -3.86 -5.25 -18.84
C ALA A 156 -5.27 -5.01 -19.44
N HIS A 157 -6.18 -5.99 -19.34
CA HIS A 157 -7.57 -5.86 -19.76
C HIS A 157 -8.46 -5.03 -18.81
N ARG A 158 -7.92 -4.58 -17.67
CA ARG A 158 -8.65 -3.79 -16.67
C ARG A 158 -7.86 -2.54 -16.25
N PRO A 159 -7.75 -1.54 -17.15
CA PRO A 159 -6.95 -0.33 -16.93
C PRO A 159 -7.46 0.57 -15.79
N HIS A 160 -8.64 0.27 -15.24
CA HIS A 160 -9.27 0.99 -14.14
C HIS A 160 -8.93 0.42 -12.76
N LEU A 161 -8.22 -0.71 -12.66
CA LEU A 161 -7.73 -1.19 -11.36
C LEU A 161 -6.57 -0.32 -10.87
N TRP A 162 -6.71 0.21 -9.67
CA TRP A 162 -5.58 0.78 -8.93
C TRP A 162 -4.59 -0.34 -8.62
N ALA A 163 -3.35 -0.24 -9.13
CA ALA A 163 -2.25 -1.14 -8.81
C ALA A 163 -1.36 -0.63 -7.64
N VAL A 164 -0.89 -1.55 -6.80
CA VAL A 164 0.15 -1.25 -5.79
C VAL A 164 1.45 -0.99 -6.53
N THR A 165 2.10 0.14 -6.25
CA THR A 165 3.41 0.47 -6.81
C THR A 165 4.53 0.18 -5.80
N PRO A 166 5.77 -0.10 -6.25
CA PRO A 166 6.90 -0.28 -5.34
C PRO A 166 7.07 0.92 -4.41
N HIS A 167 6.98 2.13 -4.97
CA HIS A 167 7.07 3.39 -4.22
C HIS A 167 5.98 3.52 -3.15
N GLY A 168 4.73 3.21 -3.49
CA GLY A 168 3.62 3.27 -2.53
C GLY A 168 3.78 2.27 -1.38
N LEU A 169 4.35 1.10 -1.67
CA LEU A 169 4.64 0.08 -0.66
C LEU A 169 5.83 0.47 0.23
N VAL A 170 6.88 1.09 -0.33
CA VAL A 170 7.98 1.65 0.46
C VAL A 170 7.49 2.78 1.35
N GLN A 171 6.65 3.68 0.85
CA GLN A 171 6.08 4.75 1.65
C GLN A 171 5.31 4.17 2.84
N PHE A 172 4.50 3.13 2.62
CA PHE A 172 3.82 2.42 3.71
C PHE A 172 4.79 1.80 4.72
N ALA A 173 5.86 1.14 4.27
CA ALA A 173 6.88 0.58 5.15
C ALA A 173 7.57 1.67 6.00
N CYS A 174 7.89 2.81 5.39
CA CYS A 174 8.41 3.98 6.08
C CYS A 174 7.42 4.52 7.11
N ASP A 175 6.14 4.61 6.77
CA ASP A 175 5.11 5.07 7.71
C ASP A 175 5.00 4.13 8.92
N LEU A 176 5.11 2.81 8.73
CA LEU A 176 5.15 1.84 9.84
C LEU A 176 6.35 2.07 10.76
N ASN A 177 7.50 2.42 10.20
CA ASN A 177 8.67 2.77 10.98
C ASN A 177 8.49 4.10 11.72
N ASP A 178 7.91 5.10 11.07
CA ASP A 178 7.77 6.44 11.62
C ASP A 178 6.66 6.50 12.71
N PHE A 179 5.68 5.57 12.66
CA PHE A 179 4.59 5.44 13.63
C PHE A 179 4.74 4.29 14.65
N GLN A 180 5.98 3.94 14.97
CA GLN A 180 6.31 2.93 15.99
C GLN A 180 5.53 3.15 17.30
N SER A 181 5.19 2.03 17.95
CA SER A 181 4.46 2.05 19.20
C SER A 181 5.34 2.56 20.35
N THR A 182 4.72 3.21 21.33
CA THR A 182 5.40 3.68 22.55
C THR A 182 5.94 2.53 23.41
N ASP A 183 5.45 1.30 23.19
CA ASP A 183 5.94 0.08 23.85
C ASP A 183 7.23 -0.48 23.22
N GLY A 184 7.72 0.15 22.15
CA GLY A 184 8.94 -0.26 21.43
C GLY A 184 8.76 -1.41 20.44
N ALA A 185 7.54 -1.91 20.24
CA ALA A 185 7.28 -2.97 19.26
C ALA A 185 7.36 -2.44 17.82
N SER A 186 8.14 -3.13 16.99
CA SER A 186 8.32 -2.80 15.57
C SER A 186 7.07 -3.16 14.76
N LEU A 187 6.51 -2.19 14.04
CA LEU A 187 5.40 -2.41 13.10
C LEU A 187 5.89 -2.82 11.71
N ILE A 188 7.11 -2.45 11.34
CA ILE A 188 7.70 -2.78 10.05
C ILE A 188 8.15 -4.24 9.99
N GLU A 189 8.69 -4.79 11.08
CA GLU A 189 9.20 -6.18 11.08
C GLU A 189 8.11 -7.22 10.75
N PRO A 190 6.90 -7.21 11.35
CA PRO A 190 5.83 -8.12 10.98
C PRO A 190 5.41 -8.00 9.51
N PHE A 191 5.41 -6.77 8.98
CA PHE A 191 5.10 -6.51 7.58
C PHE A 191 6.15 -7.14 6.64
N ILE A 192 7.44 -6.94 6.90
CA ILE A 192 8.50 -7.57 6.10
C ILE A 192 8.50 -9.08 6.27
N GLN A 193 8.20 -9.58 7.47
CA GLN A 193 8.10 -11.01 7.71
C GLN A 193 7.00 -11.65 6.87
N GLU A 194 5.88 -10.96 6.64
CA GLU A 194 4.82 -11.45 5.76
C GLU A 194 5.30 -11.58 4.30
N ILE A 195 6.10 -10.63 3.83
CA ILE A 195 6.72 -10.70 2.50
C ILE A 195 7.68 -11.91 2.44
N ASN A 196 8.53 -12.08 3.45
CA ASN A 196 9.47 -13.21 3.53
C ASN A 196 8.76 -14.57 3.47
N VAL A 197 7.64 -14.72 4.18
CA VAL A 197 6.85 -15.96 4.20
C VAL A 197 6.28 -16.31 2.82
N GLN A 198 5.95 -15.29 2.01
CA GLN A 198 5.30 -15.49 0.72
C GLN A 198 6.23 -15.35 -0.49
N CYS A 199 7.50 -14.97 -0.29
CA CYS A 199 8.46 -14.65 -1.36
C CYS A 199 8.55 -15.73 -2.45
N THR A 200 8.57 -17.00 -2.06
CA THR A 200 8.69 -18.13 -3.00
C THR A 200 7.49 -18.28 -3.94
N THR A 201 6.36 -17.64 -3.62
CA THR A 201 5.14 -17.65 -4.45
C THR A 201 5.14 -16.58 -5.53
N PHE A 202 6.10 -15.63 -5.51
CA PHE A 202 6.08 -14.48 -6.41
C PHE A 202 6.45 -14.88 -7.85
N PRO A 203 5.67 -14.43 -8.85
CA PRO A 203 6.00 -14.66 -10.26
C PRO A 203 7.35 -14.06 -10.65
N ALA A 204 8.03 -14.65 -11.64
CA ALA A 204 9.33 -14.16 -12.11
C ALA A 204 9.26 -12.71 -12.64
N ASP A 205 8.23 -12.39 -13.40
CA ASP A 205 8.03 -11.04 -13.96
C ASP A 205 7.79 -10.01 -12.84
N ASP A 206 6.92 -10.33 -11.86
CA ASP A 206 6.69 -9.46 -10.71
C ASP A 206 7.94 -9.30 -9.83
N MET A 207 8.80 -10.31 -9.76
CA MET A 207 10.07 -10.19 -9.04
C MET A 207 10.99 -9.18 -9.68
N ARG A 208 11.15 -9.26 -11.00
CA ARG A 208 11.98 -8.32 -11.77
C ARG A 208 11.41 -6.90 -11.74
N ASP A 209 10.11 -6.77 -11.97
CA ASP A 209 9.51 -5.47 -12.29
C ASP A 209 8.81 -4.79 -11.11
N PHE A 210 8.58 -5.50 -10.00
CA PHE A 210 7.90 -4.97 -8.81
C PHE A 210 8.69 -5.19 -7.50
N TRP A 211 9.02 -6.44 -7.15
CA TRP A 211 9.61 -6.74 -5.84
C TRP A 211 11.07 -6.31 -5.71
N MET A 212 11.90 -6.49 -6.74
CA MET A 212 13.28 -5.97 -6.74
C MET A 212 13.29 -4.42 -6.70
N PRO A 213 12.49 -3.69 -7.52
CA PRO A 213 12.33 -2.25 -7.37
C PRO A 213 11.83 -1.81 -5.98
N PHE A 214 10.99 -2.61 -5.32
CA PHE A 214 10.58 -2.36 -3.94
C PHE A 214 11.78 -2.47 -2.99
N LEU A 215 12.58 -3.53 -3.08
CA LEU A 215 13.79 -3.70 -2.26
C LEU A 215 14.80 -2.56 -2.49
N PHE A 216 15.03 -2.19 -3.75
CA PHE A 216 15.94 -1.11 -4.15
C PHE A 216 15.53 0.25 -3.57
N GLN A 217 14.24 0.50 -3.40
CA GLN A 217 13.74 1.73 -2.77
C GLN A 217 13.67 1.61 -1.25
N LEU A 218 13.38 0.42 -0.72
CA LEU A 218 13.23 0.17 0.71
C LEU A 218 14.57 0.37 1.43
N ILE A 219 15.64 -0.28 0.98
CA ILE A 219 16.92 -0.28 1.70
C ILE A 219 17.46 1.14 1.90
N PRO A 220 17.58 2.00 0.87
CA PRO A 220 18.01 3.39 1.07
C PRO A 220 17.07 4.19 1.96
N ALA A 221 15.75 3.95 1.88
CA ALA A 221 14.77 4.67 2.69
C ALA A 221 14.82 4.29 4.19
N LEU A 222 15.22 3.05 4.50
CA LEU A 222 15.50 2.59 5.86
C LEU A 222 16.81 3.17 6.38
N VAL A 223 17.87 3.15 5.57
CA VAL A 223 19.17 3.75 5.92
C VAL A 223 19.04 5.25 6.19
N SER A 224 18.28 5.99 5.38
CA SER A 224 18.04 7.42 5.60
C SER A 224 17.28 7.72 6.91
N ARG A 225 16.60 6.72 7.47
CA ARG A 225 15.91 6.77 8.76
C ARG A 225 16.73 6.19 9.91
N SER A 226 18.01 5.92 9.68
CA SER A 226 18.92 5.30 10.65
C SER A 226 18.43 3.94 11.16
N VAL A 227 17.66 3.20 10.35
CA VAL A 227 17.22 1.84 10.68
C VAL A 227 18.38 0.88 10.46
N ALA A 228 18.69 0.07 11.46
CA ALA A 228 19.75 -0.93 11.37
C ALA A 228 19.36 -2.04 10.37
N LEU A 229 20.19 -2.27 9.36
CA LEU A 229 19.94 -3.29 8.33
C LEU A 229 20.34 -4.70 8.75
N ASN A 230 21.19 -4.84 9.78
CA ASN A 230 21.64 -6.13 10.31
C ASN A 230 20.56 -6.86 11.15
N ILE A 231 19.30 -6.43 11.07
CA ILE A 231 18.17 -7.10 11.70
C ILE A 231 17.77 -8.32 10.85
N PRO A 232 17.54 -9.50 11.46
CA PRO A 232 17.32 -10.76 10.73
C PRO A 232 16.24 -10.70 9.64
N VAL A 233 15.15 -9.94 9.85
CA VAL A 233 14.04 -9.87 8.89
C VAL A 233 14.44 -9.20 7.58
N PHE A 234 15.29 -8.15 7.62
CA PHE A 234 15.77 -7.45 6.43
C PHE A 234 16.86 -8.24 5.71
N GLN A 235 17.72 -8.92 6.48
CA GLN A 235 18.70 -9.85 5.93
C GLN A 235 18.02 -11.02 5.20
N GLN A 236 16.97 -11.59 5.80
CA GLN A 236 16.18 -12.66 5.19
C GLN A 236 15.50 -12.18 3.91
N LEU A 237 14.87 -11.00 3.92
CA LEU A 237 14.24 -10.40 2.74
C LEU A 237 15.21 -10.30 1.58
N THR A 238 16.38 -9.70 1.82
CA THR A 238 17.38 -9.48 0.79
C THR A 238 17.91 -10.80 0.23
N ARG A 239 18.21 -11.77 1.11
CA ARG A 239 18.66 -13.11 0.70
C ARG A 239 17.62 -13.83 -0.15
N GLN A 240 16.36 -13.86 0.30
CA GLN A 240 15.28 -14.56 -0.42
C GLN A 240 14.99 -13.90 -1.76
N PHE A 241 15.06 -12.58 -1.86
CA PHE A 241 14.83 -11.87 -3.12
C PHE A 241 15.94 -12.18 -4.13
N ILE A 242 17.21 -12.17 -3.71
CA ILE A 242 18.35 -12.54 -4.56
C ILE A 242 18.27 -14.01 -4.97
N GLU A 243 18.00 -14.92 -4.03
CA GLU A 243 17.86 -16.35 -4.32
C GLU A 243 16.71 -16.62 -5.31
N HIS A 244 15.58 -15.92 -5.14
CA HIS A 244 14.45 -16.08 -6.02
C HIS A 244 14.70 -15.46 -7.40
N LEU A 245 15.46 -14.36 -7.47
CA LEU A 245 15.95 -13.79 -8.72
C LEU A 245 16.84 -14.80 -9.47
N ASP A 246 17.81 -15.43 -8.78
CA ASP A 246 18.67 -16.48 -9.33
C ASP A 246 17.84 -17.66 -9.86
N ASN A 247 16.91 -18.16 -9.04
CA ASN A 247 16.16 -19.39 -9.35
C ASN A 247 15.07 -19.21 -10.41
N LYS A 248 14.39 -18.07 -10.45
CA LYS A 248 13.19 -17.86 -11.28
C LYS A 248 13.39 -16.90 -12.43
N VAL A 249 14.31 -15.95 -12.33
CA VAL A 249 14.53 -14.94 -13.37
C VAL A 249 15.76 -15.29 -14.21
N LEU A 250 16.88 -15.60 -13.56
CA LEU A 250 18.10 -15.99 -14.25
C LEU A 250 18.07 -17.47 -14.70
N GLY A 251 17.58 -18.35 -13.84
CA GLY A 251 17.55 -19.79 -14.09
C GLY A 251 18.94 -20.44 -14.02
N PRO A 252 19.00 -21.79 -14.15
CA PRO A 252 20.26 -22.51 -14.07
C PRO A 252 21.20 -22.12 -15.22
N CYS A 253 22.49 -22.04 -14.91
CA CYS A 253 23.51 -21.83 -15.94
C CYS A 253 23.45 -22.95 -16.99
N PRO A 254 23.37 -22.63 -18.29
CA PRO A 254 23.32 -23.64 -19.35
C PRO A 254 24.54 -24.59 -19.28
N SER A 255 24.28 -25.89 -19.20
CA SER A 255 25.32 -26.93 -19.18
C SER A 255 25.53 -27.52 -20.57
N ALA A 256 26.75 -27.93 -20.93
CA ALA A 256 27.09 -28.42 -22.27
C ALA A 256 26.22 -29.61 -22.76
N PRO A 257 25.95 -29.74 -24.08
CA PRO A 257 26.48 -28.95 -25.19
C PRO A 257 25.44 -27.90 -25.64
N VAL A 258 25.36 -26.80 -24.90
CA VAL A 258 24.54 -25.64 -25.28
C VAL A 258 25.35 -24.73 -26.22
N ALA A 259 24.67 -24.10 -27.19
CA ALA A 259 25.30 -23.13 -28.10
C ALA A 259 25.95 -21.98 -27.31
N GLN A 260 27.16 -21.56 -27.72
CA GLN A 260 27.91 -20.48 -27.08
C GLN A 260 27.08 -19.20 -26.94
N ASP A 261 26.24 -18.90 -27.92
CA ASP A 261 25.34 -17.73 -27.91
C ASP A 261 24.39 -17.72 -26.70
N GLN A 262 23.83 -18.88 -26.32
CA GLN A 262 22.92 -18.97 -25.16
C GLN A 262 23.66 -18.77 -23.83
N LEU A 263 24.91 -19.22 -23.75
CA LEU A 263 25.76 -19.00 -22.58
C LEU A 263 26.11 -17.51 -22.44
N ASP A 264 26.39 -16.84 -23.56
CA ASP A 264 26.72 -15.41 -23.58
C ASP A 264 25.50 -14.53 -23.26
N GLU A 265 24.30 -14.89 -23.76
CA GLU A 265 23.04 -14.26 -23.36
C GLU A 265 22.76 -14.42 -21.86
N TRP A 266 22.94 -15.64 -21.33
CA TRP A 266 22.75 -15.90 -19.90
C TRP A 266 23.71 -15.09 -19.03
N ARG A 267 24.99 -15.01 -19.40
CA ARG A 267 26.00 -14.19 -18.69
C ARG A 267 25.68 -12.70 -18.77
N LYS A 268 25.20 -12.23 -19.93
CA LYS A 268 24.76 -10.84 -20.10
C LYS A 268 23.60 -10.52 -19.15
N LEU A 269 22.59 -11.40 -19.09
CA LEU A 269 21.46 -11.25 -18.19
C LEU A 269 21.89 -11.27 -16.73
N GLN A 270 22.76 -12.21 -16.33
CA GLN A 270 23.31 -12.27 -14.98
C GLN A 270 23.98 -10.93 -14.62
N LYS A 271 24.89 -10.47 -15.47
CA LYS A 271 25.60 -9.21 -15.22
C LYS A 271 24.65 -8.01 -15.11
N GLU A 272 23.63 -7.94 -15.96
CA GLU A 272 22.62 -6.88 -15.93
C GLU A 272 21.84 -6.86 -14.61
N LEU A 273 21.36 -8.03 -14.16
CA LEU A 273 20.61 -8.17 -12.91
C LEU A 273 21.46 -7.75 -11.70
N TYR A 274 22.67 -8.29 -11.58
CA TYR A 274 23.56 -8.01 -10.46
C TYR A 274 24.12 -6.58 -10.50
N SER A 275 24.39 -6.04 -11.69
CA SER A 275 24.74 -4.62 -11.84
C SER A 275 23.61 -3.72 -11.32
N THR A 276 22.35 -4.04 -11.64
CA THR A 276 21.20 -3.30 -11.13
C THR A 276 21.14 -3.34 -9.59
N VAL A 277 21.40 -4.50 -8.97
CA VAL A 277 21.47 -4.60 -7.50
C VAL A 277 22.54 -3.67 -6.92
N THR A 278 23.77 -3.76 -7.43
CA THR A 278 24.91 -2.97 -6.92
C THR A 278 24.79 -1.47 -7.17
N GLN A 279 24.07 -1.06 -8.21
CA GLN A 279 23.77 0.36 -8.48
C GLN A 279 22.76 0.94 -7.49
N ASN A 280 21.82 0.13 -7.01
CA ASN A 280 20.73 0.59 -6.14
C ASN A 280 21.00 0.35 -4.65
N ILE A 281 21.87 -0.60 -4.29
CA ILE A 281 22.22 -0.90 -2.91
C ILE A 281 23.74 -0.79 -2.76
N GLN A 282 24.17 0.18 -1.95
CA GLN A 282 25.58 0.40 -1.64
C GLN A 282 26.21 -0.85 -1.00
N HIS A 283 27.49 -1.05 -1.26
CA HIS A 283 28.22 -2.24 -0.79
C HIS A 283 28.16 -2.42 0.73
N GLU A 284 28.35 -1.35 1.50
CA GLU A 284 28.29 -1.40 2.97
C GLU A 284 26.91 -1.88 3.48
N ASN A 285 25.85 -1.51 2.77
CA ASN A 285 24.49 -1.98 3.06
C ASN A 285 24.32 -3.46 2.67
N LEU A 286 24.88 -3.88 1.53
CA LEU A 286 24.91 -5.29 1.13
C LEU A 286 25.66 -6.15 2.15
N THR A 287 26.80 -5.69 2.66
CA THR A 287 27.55 -6.35 3.73
C THR A 287 26.71 -6.52 4.98
N SER A 288 25.99 -5.48 5.39
CA SER A 288 25.09 -5.54 6.56
C SER A 288 23.92 -6.52 6.36
N LEU A 289 23.43 -6.67 5.12
CA LEU A 289 22.28 -7.50 4.77
C LEU A 289 22.64 -8.97 4.49
N LEU A 290 23.81 -9.22 3.89
CA LEU A 290 24.20 -10.52 3.34
C LEU A 290 25.44 -11.13 3.98
N GLY A 291 26.26 -10.33 4.68
CA GLY A 291 27.61 -10.67 5.10
C GLY A 291 28.64 -10.42 3.99
N ASP A 292 29.92 -10.32 4.37
CA ASP A 292 31.03 -9.95 3.47
C ASP A 292 31.10 -10.84 2.23
N GLU A 293 31.15 -12.17 2.41
CA GLU A 293 31.32 -13.14 1.33
C GLU A 293 30.23 -13.02 0.24
N GLN A 294 28.97 -12.87 0.65
CA GLN A 294 27.86 -12.78 -0.29
C GLN A 294 27.76 -11.39 -0.92
N ALA A 295 28.13 -10.32 -0.19
CA ALA A 295 28.22 -8.98 -0.76
C ALA A 295 29.32 -8.89 -1.84
N ASP A 296 30.47 -9.51 -1.61
CA ASP A 296 31.57 -9.61 -2.57
C ASP A 296 31.17 -10.44 -3.80
N ARG A 297 30.47 -11.57 -3.58
CA ARG A 297 29.90 -12.37 -4.68
C ARG A 297 28.97 -11.53 -5.56
N VAL A 298 28.07 -10.74 -4.96
CA VAL A 298 27.14 -9.86 -5.70
C VAL A 298 27.90 -8.84 -6.55
N GLN A 299 28.99 -8.25 -6.04
CA GLN A 299 29.84 -7.31 -6.80
C GLN A 299 30.59 -7.99 -7.94
N SER A 300 31.15 -9.17 -7.71
CA SER A 300 31.86 -9.93 -8.74
C SER A 300 30.92 -10.32 -9.88
N LEU A 301 29.70 -10.76 -9.56
CA LEU A 301 28.67 -11.07 -10.57
C LEU A 301 28.20 -9.83 -11.35
N ALA A 302 28.29 -8.63 -10.76
CA ALA A 302 28.07 -7.37 -11.46
C ALA A 302 29.26 -6.96 -12.36
N GLY A 303 30.41 -7.63 -12.25
CA GLY A 303 31.65 -7.33 -12.97
C GLY A 303 32.37 -6.09 -12.42
N LEU A 304 32.25 -5.83 -11.12
CA LEU A 304 32.92 -4.71 -10.42
C LEU A 304 34.23 -5.13 -9.73
N THR A 305 34.53 -6.43 -9.71
CA THR A 305 35.77 -7.05 -9.21
C THR A 305 36.24 -8.14 -10.18
#